data_AF-A0A1V3WFS2-F1
#
_entry.id   AF-A0A1V3WFS2-F1
#
_cell.length_a   1.000
_cell.length_b   1.000
_cell.length_c   1.000
_cell.angle_alpha   90.00
_cell.angle_beta   90.00
_cell.angle_gamma   90.00
#
_symmetry.space_group_name_H-M   'P 1'
#
loop_
_entity.id
_entity.type
_entity.pdbx_description
1 polymer ?
#
loop_
_entity_poly.entity_id
_entity_poly.type
_entity_poly.pdbx_seq_one_letter_code
_entity_poly.pdbx_strand_id
1 'polypeptide(L)'
;MDLAVFGPRLAAAGVDEGYRPEIYSVCGQRCNHIATRLGPFSYANRWLSWRRCERCGWVVALSRGTLEQEITHYLPDGAQREVITAAGGDPDLLRRIFVAILADAPPGRAGEPGHRSDLLAHAARHRPVVIVCQDCSESSSAAVAHGQGALCCPDSAVICAECTFCAGVWAGEREGMTAGECVVSAPCSVLITLAHHYGADFAASSDTAPRVRITDATRLAGSRARQWCT
;
A
#
# COMPACT_ATOMS: atom_id res chain seq x y z
N MET A 1 7.85 15.39 -16.30
CA MET A 1 7.95 16.76 -15.77
C MET A 1 9.42 17.11 -15.72
N ASP A 2 9.87 18.02 -16.58
CA ASP A 2 11.28 18.38 -16.71
C ASP A 2 11.65 19.48 -15.69
N LEU A 3 12.46 19.10 -14.71
CA LEU A 3 12.91 19.98 -13.63
C LEU A 3 13.89 21.06 -14.12
N ALA A 4 14.45 20.92 -15.33
CA ALA A 4 15.30 21.95 -15.92
C ALA A 4 14.53 23.24 -16.24
N VAL A 5 13.21 23.13 -16.49
CA VAL A 5 12.35 24.27 -16.86
C VAL A 5 11.84 25.05 -15.64
N PHE A 6 11.73 24.41 -14.47
CA PHE A 6 11.12 25.01 -13.27
C PHE A 6 12.12 25.40 -12.17
N GLY A 7 13.36 24.91 -12.21
CA GLY A 7 14.42 25.29 -11.27
C GLY A 7 14.58 26.81 -11.10
N PRO A 8 14.65 27.61 -12.19
CA PRO A 8 14.79 29.07 -12.08
C PRO A 8 13.54 29.77 -11.51
N ARG A 9 12.34 29.23 -11.76
CA ARG A 9 11.07 29.79 -11.24
C ARG A 9 10.86 29.52 -9.76
N LEU A 10 11.31 28.36 -9.27
CA LEU A 10 11.32 28.05 -7.84
C LEU A 10 12.34 28.87 -7.07
N ALA A 11 13.48 29.20 -7.69
CA ALA A 11 14.48 30.11 -7.11
C ALA A 11 13.99 31.57 -7.08
N ALA A 12 13.24 32.02 -8.10
CA ALA A 12 12.69 33.38 -8.17
C ALA A 12 11.50 33.62 -7.21
N ALA A 13 10.77 32.58 -6.81
CA ALA A 13 9.64 32.68 -5.89
C ALA A 13 10.05 32.91 -4.41
N GLY A 14 11.35 33.03 -4.12
CA GLY A 14 11.88 33.24 -2.77
C GLY A 14 11.89 34.70 -2.29
N VAL A 15 11.34 35.66 -3.04
CA VAL A 15 11.54 37.10 -2.74
C VAL A 15 10.25 37.94 -2.68
N ASP A 16 9.07 37.34 -2.65
CA ASP A 16 7.83 38.10 -2.46
C ASP A 16 6.87 37.39 -1.49
N GLU A 17 6.63 38.03 -0.34
CA GLU A 17 5.99 37.44 0.84
C GLU A 17 4.47 37.21 0.68
N GLY A 18 3.91 37.45 -0.52
CA GLY A 18 2.46 37.42 -0.76
C GLY A 18 1.92 36.26 -1.62
N TYR A 19 2.75 35.55 -2.39
CA TYR A 19 2.25 34.52 -3.32
C TYR A 19 2.96 33.18 -3.13
N ARG A 20 2.30 32.26 -2.43
CA ARG A 20 2.68 30.85 -2.44
C ARG A 20 1.95 30.16 -3.60
N PRO A 21 2.66 29.75 -4.67
CA PRO A 21 2.01 29.03 -5.76
C PRO A 21 1.39 27.74 -5.22
N GLU A 22 0.18 27.45 -5.66
CA GLU A 22 -0.45 26.16 -5.38
C GLU A 22 0.26 25.07 -6.17
N ILE A 23 0.93 24.17 -5.45
CA ILE A 23 1.67 23.06 -6.01
C ILE A 23 0.74 21.85 -6.00
N TYR A 24 0.51 21.28 -7.17
CA TYR A 24 -0.28 20.07 -7.34
C TYR A 24 0.62 18.87 -7.68
N SER A 25 0.25 17.69 -7.20
CA SER A 25 0.85 16.42 -7.62
C SER A 25 0.35 15.99 -8.99
N VAL A 26 1.01 14.98 -9.59
CA VAL A 26 0.61 14.39 -10.87
C VAL A 26 -0.81 13.81 -10.86
N CYS A 27 -1.37 13.47 -9.70
CA CYS A 27 -2.73 12.99 -9.59
C CYS A 27 -3.79 14.10 -9.37
N GLY A 28 -3.35 15.37 -9.37
CA GLY A 28 -4.20 16.54 -9.15
C GLY A 28 -4.45 16.88 -7.68
N GLN A 29 -3.85 16.17 -6.72
CA GLN A 29 -3.96 16.49 -5.30
C GLN A 29 -3.03 17.64 -4.92
N ARG A 30 -3.52 18.57 -4.08
CA ARG A 30 -2.73 19.71 -3.57
C ARG A 30 -1.57 19.21 -2.70
N CYS A 31 -0.38 19.81 -2.88
CA CYS A 31 0.90 19.38 -2.33
C CYS A 31 1.74 20.54 -1.76
N ASN A 32 1.12 21.70 -1.50
CA ASN A 32 1.76 22.98 -1.12
C ASN A 32 2.84 22.87 -0.02
N HIS A 33 2.76 21.90 0.88
CA HIS A 33 3.74 21.69 1.97
C HIS A 33 4.56 20.41 1.85
N ILE A 34 4.19 19.51 0.94
CA ILE A 34 4.73 18.16 0.81
C ILE A 34 5.86 18.16 -0.22
N ALA A 35 5.64 18.76 -1.40
CA ALA A 35 6.62 18.72 -2.48
C ALA A 35 7.93 19.45 -2.12
N THR A 36 7.86 20.56 -1.38
CA THR A 36 9.02 21.35 -0.96
C THR A 36 9.80 20.71 0.19
N ARG A 37 9.17 19.88 1.03
CA ARG A 37 9.82 19.23 2.19
C ARG A 37 10.29 17.80 1.92
N LEU A 38 9.55 17.05 1.10
CA LEU A 38 9.80 15.61 0.91
C LEU A 38 10.70 15.32 -0.30
N GLY A 39 10.92 16.31 -1.17
CA GLY A 39 11.73 16.14 -2.37
C GLY A 39 11.00 15.39 -3.49
N PRO A 40 11.69 15.11 -4.62
CA PRO A 40 11.08 14.51 -5.79
C PRO A 40 10.68 13.05 -5.56
N PHE A 41 9.78 12.56 -6.42
CA PHE A 41 9.45 11.14 -6.49
C PHE A 41 10.66 10.34 -6.98
N SER A 42 11.17 9.48 -6.08
CA SER A 42 12.22 8.50 -6.33
C SER A 42 11.96 7.31 -5.42
N TYR A 43 12.09 6.07 -5.89
CA TYR A 43 11.95 4.88 -5.04
C TYR A 43 12.94 4.85 -3.87
N ALA A 44 14.08 5.55 -3.99
CA ALA A 44 15.04 5.72 -2.90
C ALA A 44 14.61 6.76 -1.85
N ASN A 45 13.52 7.50 -2.09
CA ASN A 45 13.03 8.51 -1.16
C ASN A 45 12.36 7.82 0.05
N ARG A 46 12.99 7.97 1.22
CA ARG A 46 12.50 7.39 2.49
C ARG A 46 11.03 7.70 2.78
N TRP A 47 10.52 8.84 2.34
CA TRP A 47 9.16 9.28 2.62
C TRP A 47 8.09 8.50 1.83
N LEU A 48 8.45 7.88 0.71
CA LEU A 48 7.50 7.06 -0.06
C LEU A 48 7.01 5.84 0.72
N SER A 49 7.79 5.37 1.70
CA SER A 49 7.33 4.25 2.53
C SER A 49 6.13 4.62 3.42
N TRP A 50 5.93 5.90 3.77
CA TRP A 50 4.91 6.32 4.76
C TRP A 50 3.86 7.31 4.21
N ARG A 51 4.20 8.07 3.15
CA ARG A 51 3.33 9.11 2.58
C ARG A 51 3.27 9.03 1.05
N ARG A 52 3.01 7.84 0.53
CA ARG A 52 2.87 7.61 -0.91
C ARG A 52 1.40 7.67 -1.33
N CYS A 53 1.13 8.45 -2.37
CA CYS A 53 -0.13 8.40 -3.08
C CYS A 53 -0.06 7.27 -4.11
N GLU A 54 -0.93 6.26 -3.95
CA GLU A 54 -1.02 5.10 -4.84
C GLU A 54 -1.20 5.54 -6.31
N ARG A 55 -2.05 6.55 -6.55
CA ARG A 55 -2.30 7.14 -7.88
C ARG A 55 -1.05 7.82 -8.47
N CYS A 56 -0.34 8.62 -7.68
CA CYS A 56 0.89 9.27 -8.16
C CYS A 56 1.97 8.26 -8.54
N GLY A 57 2.15 7.18 -7.75
CA GLY A 57 3.14 6.17 -8.06
C GLY A 57 2.87 5.49 -9.39
N TRP A 58 1.62 5.06 -9.65
CA TRP A 58 1.25 4.46 -10.93
C TRP A 58 1.39 5.41 -12.12
N VAL A 59 1.00 6.69 -11.99
CA VAL A 59 1.22 7.69 -13.06
C VAL A 59 2.70 7.85 -13.38
N VAL A 60 3.56 7.93 -12.35
CA VAL A 60 5.01 8.03 -12.54
C VAL A 60 5.57 6.76 -13.16
N ALA A 61 5.15 5.58 -12.70
CA ALA A 61 5.60 4.29 -13.20
C ALA A 61 5.27 4.11 -14.69
N LEU A 62 4.03 4.42 -15.07
CA LEU A 62 3.57 4.43 -16.46
C LEU A 62 4.37 5.44 -17.32
N SER A 63 4.60 6.65 -16.81
CA SER A 63 5.32 7.69 -17.54
C SER A 63 6.81 7.43 -17.70
N ARG A 64 7.45 6.72 -16.76
CA ARG A 64 8.90 6.48 -16.75
C ARG A 64 9.29 5.06 -17.21
N GLY A 65 8.33 4.20 -17.52
CA GLY A 65 8.60 2.80 -17.87
C GLY A 65 9.16 1.98 -16.69
N THR A 66 8.76 2.30 -15.46
CA THR A 66 9.26 1.64 -14.22
C THR A 66 8.22 0.68 -13.61
N LEU A 67 7.39 0.07 -14.46
CA LEU A 67 6.25 -0.75 -14.04
C LEU A 67 6.63 -1.93 -13.14
N GLU A 68 7.70 -2.67 -13.44
CA GLU A 68 8.11 -3.81 -12.60
C GLU A 68 8.61 -3.37 -11.22
N GLN A 69 9.27 -2.21 -11.13
CA GLN A 69 9.67 -1.64 -9.83
C GLN A 69 8.43 -1.26 -9.02
N GLU A 70 7.44 -0.67 -9.67
CA GLU A 70 6.16 -0.32 -9.05
C GLU A 70 5.37 -1.56 -8.61
N ILE A 71 5.27 -2.60 -9.43
CA ILE A 71 4.62 -3.86 -9.06
C ILE A 71 5.32 -4.50 -7.86
N THR A 72 6.65 -4.58 -7.90
CA THR A 72 7.47 -5.18 -6.84
C THR A 72 7.24 -4.52 -5.48
N HIS A 73 6.97 -3.20 -5.46
CA HIS A 73 6.66 -2.47 -4.23
C HIS A 73 5.45 -3.03 -3.46
N TYR A 74 4.52 -3.69 -4.14
CA TYR A 74 3.31 -4.24 -3.53
C TYR A 74 3.40 -5.73 -3.22
N LEU A 75 4.46 -6.40 -3.64
CA LEU A 75 4.56 -7.84 -3.44
C LEU A 75 5.00 -8.15 -2.01
N PRO A 76 4.43 -9.20 -1.40
CA PRO A 76 4.88 -9.66 -0.10
C PRO A 76 6.34 -10.13 -0.15
N ASP A 77 7.09 -9.85 0.90
CA ASP A 77 8.43 -10.43 1.09
C ASP A 77 8.37 -11.93 1.42
N GLY A 78 9.53 -12.59 1.54
CA GLY A 78 9.59 -14.04 1.77
C GLY A 78 8.79 -14.52 2.99
N ALA A 79 8.90 -13.82 4.12
CA ALA A 79 8.19 -14.18 5.34
C ALA A 79 6.68 -13.95 5.19
N GLN A 80 6.28 -12.84 4.57
CA GLN A 80 4.88 -12.55 4.30
C GLN A 80 4.26 -13.57 3.32
N ARG A 81 5.01 -14.02 2.31
CA ARG A 81 4.57 -15.04 1.37
C ARG A 81 4.26 -16.36 2.04
N GLU A 82 5.09 -16.79 2.99
CA GLU A 82 4.87 -18.01 3.78
C GLU A 82 3.58 -17.92 4.59
N VAL A 83 3.35 -16.79 5.28
CA VAL A 83 2.11 -16.57 6.05
C VAL A 83 0.88 -16.54 5.15
N ILE A 84 0.95 -15.87 3.99
CA ILE A 84 -0.15 -15.84 3.02
C ILE A 84 -0.48 -17.24 2.50
N THR A 85 0.54 -18.00 2.14
CA THR A 85 0.36 -19.38 1.64
C THR A 85 -0.21 -20.29 2.72
N ALA A 86 0.29 -20.19 3.96
CA ALA A 86 -0.21 -20.95 5.10
C ALA A 86 -1.68 -20.64 5.44
N ALA A 87 -2.12 -19.40 5.19
CA ALA A 87 -3.51 -18.98 5.32
C ALA A 87 -4.41 -19.41 4.13
N GLY A 88 -3.87 -20.17 3.15
CA GLY A 88 -4.58 -20.59 1.94
C GLY A 88 -4.69 -19.49 0.87
N GLY A 89 -4.05 -18.34 1.07
CA GLY A 89 -4.03 -17.25 0.10
C GLY A 89 -2.99 -17.44 -1.00
N ASP A 90 -3.17 -16.74 -2.11
CA ASP A 90 -2.21 -16.68 -3.20
C ASP A 90 -1.37 -15.39 -3.09
N PRO A 91 -0.05 -15.48 -2.79
CA PRO A 91 0.80 -14.31 -2.64
C PRO A 91 1.05 -13.54 -3.95
N ASP A 92 0.79 -14.15 -5.12
CA ASP A 92 1.02 -13.58 -6.44
C ASP A 92 -0.25 -13.06 -7.11
N LEU A 93 -1.41 -13.18 -6.46
CA LEU A 93 -2.69 -12.69 -6.98
C LEU A 93 -2.63 -11.23 -7.42
N LEU A 94 -2.13 -10.35 -6.53
CA LEU A 94 -2.10 -8.91 -6.80
C LEU A 94 -1.20 -8.58 -8.00
N ARG A 95 -0.10 -9.32 -8.18
CA ARG A 95 0.75 -9.22 -9.37
C ARG A 95 -0.03 -9.55 -10.63
N ARG A 96 -0.77 -10.66 -10.63
CA ARG A 96 -1.58 -11.08 -11.80
C ARG A 96 -2.65 -10.05 -12.13
N ILE A 97 -3.33 -9.50 -11.11
CA ILE A 97 -4.30 -8.41 -11.30
C ILE A 97 -3.64 -7.18 -11.96
N PHE A 98 -2.47 -6.74 -11.48
CA PHE A 98 -1.78 -5.59 -12.09
C PHE A 98 -1.37 -5.87 -13.54
N VAL A 99 -0.80 -7.04 -13.81
CA VAL A 99 -0.39 -7.42 -15.17
C VAL A 99 -1.60 -7.46 -16.10
N ALA A 100 -2.73 -8.00 -15.65
CA ALA A 100 -3.94 -8.07 -16.45
C ALA A 100 -4.54 -6.68 -16.72
N ILE A 101 -4.61 -5.80 -15.70
CA ILE A 101 -5.04 -4.39 -15.89
C ILE A 101 -4.12 -3.67 -16.90
N LEU A 102 -2.80 -3.86 -16.81
CA LEU A 102 -1.83 -3.24 -17.72
C LEU A 102 -2.01 -3.71 -19.16
N ALA A 103 -2.42 -4.96 -19.37
CA ALA A 103 -2.67 -5.55 -20.68
C ALA A 103 -4.00 -5.07 -21.29
N ASP A 104 -5.05 -4.95 -20.49
CA ASP A 104 -6.42 -4.71 -20.98
C ASP A 104 -6.86 -3.24 -20.94
N ALA A 105 -6.64 -2.53 -19.82
CA ALA A 105 -7.17 -1.18 -19.66
C ALA A 105 -6.45 -0.20 -20.62
N PRO A 106 -7.16 0.70 -21.33
CA PRO A 106 -6.52 1.58 -22.32
C PRO A 106 -5.46 2.52 -21.70
N PRO A 107 -4.33 2.76 -22.39
CA PRO A 107 -3.32 3.69 -21.89
C PRO A 107 -3.85 5.12 -21.88
N GLY A 108 -3.55 5.86 -20.81
CA GLY A 108 -3.78 7.31 -20.73
C GLY A 108 -2.66 8.11 -21.38
N ARG A 109 -2.76 9.44 -21.29
CA ARG A 109 -1.68 10.35 -21.69
C ARG A 109 -0.49 10.20 -20.74
N ALA A 110 0.72 10.27 -21.29
CA ALA A 110 1.94 10.14 -20.51
C ALA A 110 2.05 11.25 -19.46
N GLY A 111 2.27 10.86 -18.19
CA GLY A 111 2.42 11.80 -17.08
C GLY A 111 1.11 12.40 -16.55
N GLU A 112 -0.03 11.96 -17.06
CA GLU A 112 -1.36 12.38 -16.60
C GLU A 112 -2.10 11.20 -15.96
N PRO A 113 -2.99 11.46 -14.98
CA PRO A 113 -3.86 10.43 -14.44
C PRO A 113 -4.89 10.01 -15.50
N GLY A 114 -5.22 8.73 -15.52
CA GLY A 114 -6.25 8.17 -16.38
C GLY A 114 -6.80 6.86 -15.85
N HIS A 115 -7.75 6.27 -16.57
CA HIS A 115 -8.47 5.08 -16.14
C HIS A 115 -7.53 3.94 -15.69
N ARG A 116 -6.49 3.63 -16.48
CA ARG A 116 -5.49 2.62 -16.15
C ARG A 116 -4.74 2.91 -14.84
N SER A 117 -4.25 4.13 -14.62
CA SER A 117 -3.57 4.48 -13.37
C SER A 117 -4.51 4.44 -12.17
N ASP A 118 -5.79 4.76 -12.38
CA ASP A 118 -6.80 4.81 -11.33
C ASP A 118 -7.21 3.40 -10.90
N LEU A 119 -7.39 2.47 -11.85
CA LEU A 119 -7.63 1.06 -11.56
C LEU A 119 -6.46 0.40 -10.83
N LEU A 120 -5.23 0.63 -11.30
CA LEU A 120 -4.03 0.11 -10.65
C LEU A 120 -3.88 0.68 -9.23
N ALA A 121 -4.11 1.97 -9.06
CA ALA A 121 -4.09 2.63 -7.76
C ALA A 121 -5.16 2.07 -6.84
N HIS A 122 -6.38 1.85 -7.33
CA HIS A 122 -7.47 1.27 -6.55
C HIS A 122 -7.13 -0.15 -6.09
N ALA A 123 -6.72 -1.04 -7.00
CA ALA A 123 -6.29 -2.39 -6.66
C ALA A 123 -5.15 -2.42 -5.63
N ALA A 124 -4.17 -1.51 -5.77
CA ALA A 124 -3.05 -1.36 -4.84
C ALA A 124 -3.46 -1.03 -3.40
N ARG A 125 -4.56 -0.28 -3.19
CA ARG A 125 -5.08 0.02 -1.85
C ARG A 125 -5.49 -1.25 -1.11
N HIS A 126 -6.08 -2.19 -1.83
CA HIS A 126 -6.61 -3.45 -1.30
C HIS A 126 -5.55 -4.53 -1.08
N ARG A 127 -4.25 -4.20 -1.16
CA ARG A 127 -3.17 -5.18 -1.00
C ARG A 127 -3.34 -6.03 0.27
N PRO A 128 -3.10 -7.35 0.19
CA PRO A 128 -2.96 -8.20 1.37
C PRO A 128 -1.83 -7.72 2.27
N VAL A 129 -2.05 -7.75 3.57
CA VAL A 129 -1.05 -7.42 4.59
C VAL A 129 -1.13 -8.40 5.74
N VAL A 130 0.03 -8.77 6.29
CA VAL A 130 0.12 -9.62 7.48
C VAL A 130 -0.01 -8.74 8.73
N ILE A 131 -0.90 -9.13 9.62
CA ILE A 131 -0.99 -8.61 10.99
C ILE A 131 -0.48 -9.67 11.96
N VAL A 132 0.05 -9.20 13.10
CA VAL A 132 0.51 -10.05 14.21
C VAL A 132 -0.03 -9.50 15.53
N CYS A 133 0.05 -10.31 16.60
CA CYS A 133 -0.28 -9.85 17.94
C CYS A 133 0.61 -8.65 18.37
N GLN A 134 0.14 -7.90 19.37
CA GLN A 134 0.86 -6.72 19.86
C GLN A 134 2.29 -7.08 20.31
N ASP A 135 2.46 -8.17 21.05
CA ASP A 135 3.76 -8.62 21.56
C ASP A 135 4.76 -8.90 20.42
N CYS A 136 4.32 -9.57 19.36
CA CYS A 136 5.16 -9.78 18.18
C CYS A 136 5.47 -8.49 17.42
N SER A 137 4.58 -7.49 17.47
CA SER A 137 4.81 -6.20 16.81
C SER A 137 5.83 -5.32 17.54
N GLU A 138 6.00 -5.53 18.84
CA GLU A 138 6.93 -4.80 19.71
C GLU A 138 8.24 -5.57 19.95
N SER A 139 8.24 -6.88 19.67
CA SER A 139 9.39 -7.76 19.82
C SER A 139 10.26 -7.85 18.56
N SER A 140 11.52 -8.24 18.73
CA SER A 140 12.45 -8.50 17.63
C SER A 140 12.20 -9.83 16.90
N SER A 141 11.45 -10.76 17.52
CA SER A 141 11.11 -12.06 16.93
C SER A 141 9.89 -12.70 17.60
N ALA A 142 9.25 -13.66 16.91
CA ALA A 142 8.18 -14.48 17.49
C ALA A 142 8.65 -15.30 18.69
N ALA A 143 9.92 -15.73 18.71
CA ALA A 143 10.49 -16.50 19.81
C ALA A 143 10.56 -15.70 21.13
N VAL A 144 10.72 -14.38 21.05
CA VAL A 144 10.70 -13.50 22.23
C VAL A 144 9.28 -13.34 22.78
N ALA A 145 8.30 -13.21 21.88
CA ALA A 145 6.89 -13.03 22.27
C ALA A 145 6.20 -14.34 22.71
N HIS A 146 6.56 -15.47 22.11
CA HIS A 146 5.83 -16.75 22.26
C HIS A 146 6.72 -17.93 22.69
N GLY A 147 7.99 -17.69 23.03
CA GLY A 147 8.96 -18.68 23.51
C GLY A 147 9.88 -19.27 22.44
N GLN A 148 11.04 -19.82 22.85
CA GLN A 148 12.15 -20.25 21.98
C GLN A 148 11.80 -21.15 20.76
N GLY A 149 10.65 -21.83 20.75
CA GLY A 149 10.22 -22.68 19.63
C GLY A 149 9.34 -21.97 18.59
N ALA A 150 8.90 -20.74 18.85
CA ALA A 150 8.00 -20.01 17.95
C ALA A 150 8.77 -19.40 16.77
N LEU A 151 8.54 -19.95 15.58
CA LEU A 151 9.12 -19.44 14.33
C LEU A 151 8.29 -18.30 13.72
N CYS A 152 6.98 -18.28 13.99
CA CYS A 152 6.05 -17.24 13.54
C CYS A 152 5.05 -16.92 14.65
N CYS A 153 4.37 -15.77 14.54
CA CYS A 153 3.28 -15.41 15.44
C CYS A 153 2.09 -16.38 15.22
N PRO A 154 1.64 -17.12 16.25
CA PRO A 154 0.49 -18.02 16.13
C PRO A 154 -0.81 -17.26 15.85
N ASP A 155 -0.89 -15.99 16.26
CA ASP A 155 -2.03 -15.11 16.05
C ASP A 155 -1.88 -14.23 14.78
N SER A 156 -1.01 -14.63 13.86
CA SER A 156 -0.88 -13.93 12.59
C SER A 156 -2.12 -14.14 11.70
N ALA A 157 -2.49 -13.11 10.95
CA ALA A 157 -3.57 -13.17 9.98
C ALA A 157 -3.28 -12.32 8.76
N VAL A 158 -3.96 -12.61 7.65
CA VAL A 158 -3.82 -11.89 6.38
C VAL A 158 -5.09 -11.11 6.11
N ILE A 159 -4.96 -9.79 6.06
CA ILE A 159 -6.09 -8.86 5.96
C ILE A 159 -5.96 -7.96 4.74
N CYS A 160 -7.05 -7.35 4.32
CA CYS A 160 -7.06 -6.29 3.34
C CYS A 160 -6.74 -4.95 4.02
N ALA A 161 -5.68 -4.26 3.56
CA ALA A 161 -5.23 -3.01 4.16
C ALA A 161 -6.24 -1.85 4.05
N GLU A 162 -7.07 -1.85 2.99
CA GLU A 162 -8.08 -0.80 2.77
C GLU A 162 -9.40 -1.11 3.48
N CYS A 163 -9.83 -2.37 3.45
CA CYS A 163 -11.15 -2.75 3.98
C CYS A 163 -11.14 -2.99 5.49
N THR A 164 -9.97 -3.15 6.10
CA THR A 164 -9.83 -3.31 7.55
C THR A 164 -9.69 -1.97 8.23
N PHE A 165 -10.52 -1.73 9.25
CA PHE A 165 -10.39 -0.53 10.06
C PHE A 165 -9.07 -0.53 10.83
N CYS A 166 -8.29 0.54 10.65
CA CYS A 166 -7.08 0.80 11.41
C CYS A 166 -7.21 2.18 12.08
N ALA A 167 -6.85 2.27 13.34
CA ALA A 167 -6.90 3.54 14.05
C ALA A 167 -5.89 4.52 13.45
N GLY A 168 -6.33 5.77 13.20
CA GLY A 168 -5.49 6.81 12.61
C GLY A 168 -4.66 7.57 13.65
N VAL A 169 -3.99 8.63 13.20
CA VAL A 169 -3.15 9.51 14.05
C VAL A 169 -3.87 10.10 15.27
N TRP A 170 -5.20 10.17 15.22
CA TRP A 170 -6.03 10.64 16.33
C TRP A 170 -6.02 9.70 17.53
N ALA A 171 -5.61 8.44 17.34
CA ALA A 171 -5.70 7.38 18.35
C ALA A 171 -4.43 7.25 19.23
N GLY A 172 -3.45 8.14 19.06
CA GLY A 172 -2.23 8.15 19.87
C GLY A 172 -1.47 6.83 19.81
N GLU A 173 -1.26 6.18 20.95
CA GLU A 173 -0.56 4.89 21.07
C GLU A 173 -1.22 3.76 20.27
N ARG A 174 -2.51 3.91 19.96
CA ARG A 174 -3.29 2.94 19.19
C ARG A 174 -3.17 3.13 17.68
N GLU A 175 -2.45 4.16 17.20
CA GLU A 175 -2.27 4.40 15.77
C GLU A 175 -1.72 3.14 15.05
N GLY A 176 -2.40 2.76 13.98
CA GLY A 176 -2.08 1.58 13.16
C GLY A 176 -2.57 0.25 13.73
N MET A 177 -3.27 0.24 14.87
CA MET A 177 -3.92 -0.95 15.40
C MET A 177 -5.25 -1.21 14.72
N THR A 178 -5.56 -2.48 14.47
CA THR A 178 -6.86 -2.90 13.97
C THR A 178 -7.86 -3.05 15.11
N ALA A 179 -9.13 -2.76 14.84
CA ALA A 179 -10.22 -3.10 15.75
C ALA A 179 -10.77 -4.48 15.36
N GLY A 180 -10.83 -5.42 16.29
CA GLY A 180 -11.19 -6.82 16.01
C GLY A 180 -12.58 -6.99 15.39
N GLU A 181 -13.49 -6.03 15.62
CA GLU A 181 -14.83 -5.97 15.07
C GLU A 181 -14.90 -5.61 13.57
N CYS A 182 -13.84 -5.01 13.01
CA CYS A 182 -13.83 -4.43 11.66
C CYS A 182 -12.64 -4.93 10.83
N VAL A 183 -12.39 -6.24 10.88
CA VAL A 183 -11.32 -6.91 10.13
C VAL A 183 -11.87 -7.61 8.89
N VAL A 184 -11.25 -7.35 7.74
CA VAL A 184 -11.59 -8.01 6.47
C VAL A 184 -10.40 -8.83 6.02
N SER A 185 -10.55 -10.16 5.97
CA SER A 185 -9.53 -11.06 5.44
C SER A 185 -9.19 -10.74 3.98
N ALA A 186 -7.94 -10.99 3.59
CA ALA A 186 -7.53 -10.93 2.20
C ALA A 186 -7.46 -12.35 1.59
N PRO A 187 -7.85 -12.52 0.32
CA PRO A 187 -8.32 -11.50 -0.61
C PRO A 187 -9.73 -10.98 -0.26
N CYS A 188 -9.94 -9.66 -0.32
CA CYS A 188 -11.27 -9.08 -0.11
C CYS A 188 -12.12 -9.16 -1.39
N SER A 189 -13.42 -8.90 -1.26
CA SER A 189 -14.38 -8.92 -2.39
C SER A 189 -13.96 -8.07 -3.58
N VAL A 190 -13.27 -6.94 -3.38
CA VAL A 190 -12.74 -6.10 -4.46
C VAL A 190 -11.68 -6.85 -5.27
N LEU A 191 -10.69 -7.47 -4.60
CA LEU A 191 -9.65 -8.22 -5.31
C LEU A 191 -10.22 -9.48 -5.98
N ILE A 192 -11.20 -10.14 -5.36
CA ILE A 192 -11.95 -11.25 -5.96
C ILE A 192 -12.67 -10.80 -7.24
N THR A 193 -13.35 -9.67 -7.19
CA THR A 193 -14.07 -9.12 -8.33
C THR A 193 -13.12 -8.73 -9.47
N LEU A 194 -12.01 -8.06 -9.15
CA LEU A 194 -10.99 -7.72 -10.13
C LEU A 194 -10.36 -8.97 -10.75
N ALA A 195 -10.01 -9.97 -9.93
CA ALA A 195 -9.45 -11.22 -10.41
C ALA A 195 -10.39 -11.92 -11.41
N HIS A 196 -11.66 -12.06 -11.06
CA HIS A 196 -12.66 -12.64 -11.97
C HIS A 196 -12.85 -11.81 -13.24
N HIS A 197 -12.97 -10.48 -13.13
CA HIS A 197 -13.15 -9.62 -14.29
C HIS A 197 -12.01 -9.74 -15.31
N TYR A 198 -10.78 -9.87 -14.81
CA TYR A 198 -9.57 -9.95 -15.63
C TYR A 198 -9.08 -11.37 -15.91
N GLY A 199 -9.81 -12.41 -15.47
CA GLY A 199 -9.38 -13.82 -15.63
C GLY A 199 -8.08 -14.16 -14.89
N ALA A 200 -7.77 -13.45 -13.81
CA ALA A 200 -6.59 -13.66 -12.98
C ALA A 200 -6.88 -14.63 -11.82
N ASP A 201 -7.46 -15.79 -12.13
CA ASP A 201 -8.06 -16.71 -11.15
C ASP A 201 -7.13 -17.16 -10.01
N PHE A 202 -7.77 -17.57 -8.92
CA PHE A 202 -7.17 -18.10 -7.70
C PHE A 202 -6.84 -19.59 -7.85
N ALA A 203 -5.76 -20.07 -7.22
CA ALA A 203 -5.78 -21.45 -6.76
C ALA A 203 -6.89 -21.55 -5.68
N ALA A 204 -7.94 -22.33 -5.94
CA ALA A 204 -9.09 -22.41 -5.04
C ALA A 204 -8.66 -22.83 -3.62
N SER A 205 -8.87 -21.95 -2.64
CA SER A 205 -8.73 -22.29 -1.22
C SER A 205 -10.01 -22.96 -0.73
N SER A 206 -9.86 -24.15 -0.13
CA SER A 206 -10.92 -24.84 0.60
C SER A 206 -11.44 -23.97 1.74
N ASP A 207 -12.76 -23.81 1.78
CA ASP A 207 -13.56 -23.11 2.78
C ASP A 207 -13.16 -23.49 4.22
N THR A 208 -12.15 -22.81 4.75
CA THR A 208 -11.71 -22.93 6.13
C THR A 208 -12.06 -21.62 6.79
N ALA A 209 -13.15 -21.64 7.58
CA ALA A 209 -13.53 -20.52 8.41
C ALA A 209 -12.29 -19.99 9.18
N PRO A 210 -12.12 -18.67 9.31
CA PRO A 210 -10.98 -18.11 10.02
C PRO A 210 -10.98 -18.65 11.45
N ARG A 211 -9.97 -19.46 11.80
CA ARG A 211 -9.82 -20.04 13.14
C ARG A 211 -9.30 -19.06 14.19
N VAL A 212 -9.21 -17.77 13.88
CA VAL A 212 -8.66 -16.77 14.79
C VAL A 212 -9.80 -15.93 15.34
N ARG A 213 -10.07 -16.10 16.64
CA ARG A 213 -10.71 -15.04 17.41
C ARG A 213 -9.65 -13.94 17.54
N ILE A 214 -9.72 -12.91 16.71
CA ILE A 214 -8.93 -11.69 16.89
C ILE A 214 -9.56 -10.96 18.09
N THR A 215 -9.23 -11.40 19.31
CA THR A 215 -9.79 -10.84 20.55
C THR A 215 -9.04 -9.61 21.02
N ASP A 216 -7.84 -9.36 20.49
CA ASP A 216 -6.98 -8.26 20.89
C ASP A 216 -6.53 -7.42 19.69
N ALA A 217 -6.15 -6.18 19.98
CA ALA A 217 -5.71 -5.23 18.97
C ALA A 217 -4.39 -5.68 18.34
N THR A 218 -4.44 -6.09 17.08
CA THR A 218 -3.29 -6.51 16.29
C THR A 218 -2.71 -5.33 15.51
N ARG A 219 -1.39 -5.37 15.29
CA ARG A 219 -0.68 -4.34 14.53
C ARG A 219 -0.24 -4.88 13.19
N LEU A 220 -0.26 -4.03 12.17
CA LEU A 220 0.26 -4.35 10.85
C LEU A 220 1.77 -4.62 10.91
N ALA A 221 2.19 -5.84 10.57
CA ALA A 221 3.59 -6.22 10.51
C ALA A 221 4.31 -5.36 9.46
N GLY A 222 5.29 -4.57 9.90
CA GLY A 222 6.09 -3.72 9.01
C GLY A 222 5.38 -2.51 8.40
N SER A 223 4.14 -2.19 8.80
CA SER A 223 3.42 -1.04 8.24
C SER A 223 3.35 0.11 9.25
N ARG A 224 4.19 1.12 9.04
CA ARG A 224 4.00 2.45 9.64
C ARG A 224 2.86 3.13 8.88
N ALA A 225 1.90 3.64 9.64
CA ALA A 225 0.57 4.07 9.20
C ALA A 225 0.56 4.78 7.83
N ARG A 226 -0.29 4.28 6.93
CA ARG A 226 -0.47 4.85 5.59
C ARG A 226 -1.36 6.08 5.72
N GLN A 227 -0.76 7.25 5.61
CA GLN A 227 -1.51 8.49 5.63
C GLN A 227 -2.09 8.74 4.24
N TRP A 228 -3.39 8.48 4.11
CA TRP A 228 -4.16 8.87 2.93
C TRP A 228 -4.17 10.39 2.85
N CYS A 229 -3.82 10.94 1.68
CA CYS A 229 -4.00 12.36 1.39
C CYS A 229 -5.49 12.71 1.54
N THR A 230 -5.85 13.32 2.67
CA THR A 230 -7.00 14.21 2.82
C THR A 230 -6.53 15.64 2.74
#